data_AF-A0AA37BV87-F1
#
_entry.id   AF-A0AA37BV87-F1
#
_cell.length_a   1.000
_cell.length_b   1.000
_cell.length_c   1.000
_cell.angle_alpha   90.00
_cell.angle_beta   90.00
_cell.angle_gamma   90.00
#
_symmetry.space_group_name_H-M   'P 1'
#
loop_
_entity.id
_entity.type
_entity.pdbx_description
1 polymer ?
#
loop_
_entity_poly.entity_id
_entity_poly.type
_entity_poly.pdbx_seq_one_letter_code
_entity_poly.pdbx_strand_id
1 'polypeptide(L)'
;MSRLPAACLHTHLFRGARVLVDGLADPSGYARAPRPLELALRFSDDAPADAEVLVSPESGETVLAVGAYTTGAGTSLSSRTWLVDGVEARDAGVELTIGVRVG
;
A
#
# COMPACT_ATOMS: atom_id res chain seq x y z
N MET A 1 6.29 -9.30 -13.74
CA MET A 1 4.86 -8.94 -13.56
C MET A 1 4.81 -7.41 -13.53
N SER A 2 3.76 -6.77 -14.07
CA SER A 2 3.65 -5.30 -14.05
C SER A 2 3.13 -4.85 -12.69
N ARG A 3 3.81 -3.87 -12.07
CA ARG A 3 3.36 -3.25 -10.82
C ARG A 3 2.12 -2.40 -11.07
N LEU A 4 1.15 -2.46 -10.16
CA LEU A 4 -0.01 -1.57 -10.23
C LEU A 4 0.30 -0.21 -9.62
N PRO A 5 -0.20 0.90 -10.19
CA PRO A 5 -0.04 2.21 -9.59
C PRO A 5 -0.77 2.28 -8.24
N ALA A 6 -0.14 2.94 -7.28
CA ALA A 6 -0.75 3.25 -6.00
C ALA A 6 -0.39 4.67 -5.54
N ALA A 7 -1.27 5.32 -4.79
CA ALA A 7 -1.08 6.68 -4.31
C ALA A 7 -1.41 6.83 -2.82
N CYS A 8 -0.61 7.59 -2.09
CA CYS A 8 -0.89 8.06 -0.75
C CYS A 8 -0.93 9.60 -0.75
N LEU A 9 -1.96 10.19 -0.15
CA LEU A 9 -2.13 11.65 -0.08
C LEU A 9 -1.30 12.32 1.02
N HIS A 10 -0.31 11.62 1.56
CA HIS A 10 0.65 12.13 2.52
C HIS A 10 2.07 11.89 2.03
N THR A 11 3.05 12.52 2.66
CA THR A 11 4.48 12.32 2.34
C THR A 11 5.05 11.06 2.99
N HIS A 12 4.28 10.40 3.87
CA HIS A 12 4.65 9.17 4.53
C HIS A 12 3.43 8.41 5.07
N LEU A 13 3.62 7.13 5.34
CA LEU A 13 2.61 6.29 5.99
C LEU A 13 2.63 6.47 7.51
N PHE A 14 1.43 6.36 8.08
CA PHE A 14 1.15 6.32 9.50
C PHE A 14 -0.15 5.54 9.72
N ARG A 15 -0.43 5.14 10.96
CA ARG A 15 -1.69 4.46 11.28
C ARG A 15 -2.89 5.33 10.93
N GLY A 16 -3.77 4.82 10.10
CA GLY A 16 -4.95 5.49 9.58
C GLY A 16 -4.76 6.08 8.18
N ALA A 17 -3.53 6.18 7.66
CA ALA A 17 -3.28 6.63 6.29
C ALA A 17 -4.01 5.75 5.26
N ARG A 18 -4.29 6.32 4.09
CA ARG A 18 -4.92 5.62 2.96
C ARG A 18 -3.92 5.43 1.83
N VAL A 19 -3.98 4.26 1.20
CA VAL A 19 -3.29 3.99 -0.06
C VAL A 19 -4.34 3.55 -1.08
N LEU A 20 -4.49 4.31 -2.17
CA LEU A 20 -5.36 3.96 -3.28
C LEU A 20 -4.56 3.16 -4.30
N VAL A 21 -5.05 2.00 -4.68
CA VAL A 21 -4.44 1.13 -5.70
C VAL A 21 -5.35 1.10 -6.91
N ASP A 22 -4.85 1.54 -8.05
CA ASP A 22 -5.60 1.64 -9.30
C ASP A 22 -5.27 0.49 -10.26
N GLY A 23 -6.14 0.26 -11.25
CA GLY A 23 -5.87 -0.69 -12.34
C GLY A 23 -6.10 -2.16 -11.98
N LEU A 24 -6.76 -2.43 -10.85
CA LEU A 24 -7.26 -3.77 -10.53
C LEU A 24 -8.42 -4.15 -11.45
N ALA A 25 -8.32 -5.30 -12.11
CA ALA A 25 -9.38 -5.82 -12.98
C ALA A 25 -10.67 -6.20 -12.21
N ASP A 26 -10.54 -6.61 -10.95
CA ASP A 26 -11.66 -6.94 -10.05
C ASP A 26 -11.40 -6.36 -8.65
N PRO A 27 -11.75 -5.09 -8.41
CA PRO A 27 -11.55 -4.47 -7.11
C PRO A 27 -12.40 -5.08 -6.00
N SER A 28 -13.64 -5.48 -6.31
CA SER A 28 -14.56 -6.07 -5.34
C SER A 28 -14.09 -7.45 -4.87
N GLY A 29 -13.61 -8.30 -5.79
CA GLY A 29 -13.02 -9.58 -5.44
C GLY A 29 -11.73 -9.43 -4.65
N TYR A 30 -10.86 -8.48 -5.03
CA TYR A 30 -9.63 -8.20 -4.29
C TYR A 30 -9.92 -7.71 -2.86
N ALA A 31 -10.90 -6.83 -2.67
CA ALA A 31 -11.27 -6.35 -1.33
C ALA A 31 -11.79 -7.46 -0.42
N ARG A 32 -12.49 -8.47 -0.97
CA ARG A 32 -12.99 -9.62 -0.20
C ARG A 32 -11.90 -10.66 0.09
N ALA A 33 -10.96 -10.83 -0.82
CA ALA A 33 -9.88 -11.79 -0.71
C ALA A 33 -8.59 -11.18 -1.27
N PRO A 34 -7.89 -10.37 -0.44
CA PRO A 34 -6.61 -9.80 -0.82
C PRO A 34 -5.63 -10.91 -1.21
N ARG A 35 -4.80 -10.60 -2.18
CA ARG A 35 -3.73 -11.49 -2.66
C ARG A 35 -2.45 -10.67 -2.87
N PRO A 36 -1.27 -11.31 -2.87
CA PRO A 36 -0.03 -10.61 -3.09
C PRO A 36 -0.06 -9.75 -4.35
N LEU A 37 0.46 -8.53 -4.23
CA LEU A 37 0.39 -7.53 -5.30
C LEU A 37 1.54 -6.52 -5.19
N GLU A 38 2.35 -6.42 -6.23
CA GLU A 38 3.39 -5.40 -6.33
C GLU A 38 2.79 -4.05 -6.75
N LEU A 39 3.24 -2.99 -6.08
CA LEU A 39 2.75 -1.63 -6.22
C LEU A 39 3.89 -0.67 -6.58
N ALA A 40 3.59 0.27 -7.47
CA ALA A 40 4.37 1.48 -7.68
C ALA A 40 3.73 2.62 -6.89
N LEU A 41 4.13 2.78 -5.62
CA LEU A 41 3.55 3.76 -4.71
C LEU A 41 4.13 5.15 -4.97
N ARG A 42 3.25 6.15 -5.05
CA ARG A 42 3.61 7.58 -5.01
C ARG A 42 3.01 8.26 -3.80
N PHE A 43 3.80 9.08 -3.14
CA PHE A 43 3.36 9.95 -2.06
C PHE A 43 2.92 11.32 -2.58
N SER A 44 2.31 12.15 -1.73
CA SER A 44 1.74 13.45 -2.13
C SER A 44 2.75 14.46 -2.67
N ASP A 45 4.04 14.26 -2.38
CA ASP A 45 5.17 15.03 -2.88
C ASP A 45 5.85 14.37 -4.10
N ASP A 46 5.13 13.46 -4.78
CA ASP A 46 5.58 12.67 -5.92
C ASP A 46 6.75 11.72 -5.62
N ALA A 47 7.14 11.57 -4.35
CA ALA A 47 8.19 10.63 -3.96
C ALA A 47 7.79 9.19 -4.32
N PRO A 48 8.58 8.47 -5.13
CA PRO A 48 8.29 7.10 -5.48
C PRO A 48 8.79 6.14 -4.40
N ALA A 49 8.03 5.08 -4.16
CA ALA A 49 8.45 3.95 -3.36
C ALA A 49 7.99 2.63 -3.99
N ASP A 50 8.87 1.63 -3.93
CA ASP A 50 8.48 0.25 -4.20
C ASP A 50 7.67 -0.27 -3.03
N ALA A 51 6.52 -0.88 -3.30
CA ALA A 51 5.69 -1.47 -2.27
C ALA A 51 5.08 -2.79 -2.71
N GLU A 52 4.71 -3.62 -1.75
CA GLU A 52 4.09 -4.91 -1.99
C GLU A 52 3.03 -5.19 -0.92
N VAL A 53 1.83 -5.55 -1.36
CA VAL A 53 0.83 -6.17 -0.49
C VAL A 53 1.23 -7.63 -0.32
N LEU A 54 1.38 -8.07 0.92
CA LEU A 54 1.66 -9.45 1.29
C LEU A 54 0.49 -9.99 2.12
N VAL A 55 0.16 -11.26 1.93
CA VAL A 55 -0.90 -11.94 2.66
C VAL A 55 -0.32 -13.21 3.27
N SER A 56 -0.43 -13.33 4.60
CA SER A 56 0.01 -14.51 5.32
C SER A 56 -0.83 -15.74 4.91
N PRO A 57 -0.22 -16.83 4.45
CA PRO A 57 -0.96 -18.05 4.10
C PRO A 57 -1.55 -18.76 5.32
N GLU A 58 -1.02 -18.48 6.52
CA GLU A 58 -1.45 -19.13 7.76
C GLU A 58 -2.56 -18.36 8.47
N SER A 59 -2.41 -17.03 8.61
CA SER A 59 -3.35 -16.19 9.37
C SER A 59 -4.32 -15.41 8.49
N GLY A 60 -4.05 -15.29 7.17
CA GLY A 60 -4.77 -14.37 6.28
C GLY A 60 -4.47 -12.89 6.55
N GLU A 61 -3.56 -12.59 7.48
CA GLU A 61 -3.17 -11.21 7.79
C GLU A 61 -2.56 -10.55 6.56
N THR A 62 -3.03 -9.34 6.25
CA THR A 62 -2.54 -8.55 5.12
C THR A 62 -1.63 -7.43 5.62
N VAL A 63 -0.47 -7.29 5.00
CA VAL A 63 0.49 -6.23 5.30
C VAL A 63 0.91 -5.52 4.02
N LEU A 64 1.33 -4.26 4.15
CA LEU A 64 1.96 -3.46 3.10
C LEU A 64 3.44 -3.28 3.45
N ALA A 65 4.31 -3.97 2.72
CA ALA A 65 5.75 -3.74 2.77
C ALA A 65 6.08 -2.54 1.88
N VAL A 66 6.79 -1.54 2.42
CA VAL A 66 7.21 -0.35 1.68
C VAL A 66 8.73 -0.25 1.76
N GLY A 67 9.37 -0.17 0.59
CA GLY A 67 10.79 0.06 0.44
C GLY A 67 11.24 1.39 1.02
N ALA A 68 12.56 1.57 1.16
CA ALA A 68 13.10 2.86 1.55
C ALA A 68 12.85 3.89 0.43
N TYR A 69 12.57 5.13 0.82
CA TYR A 69 12.38 6.24 -0.12
C TYR A 69 12.83 7.56 0.51
N THR A 70 13.00 8.56 -0.33
CA THR A 70 13.35 9.93 0.09
C THR A 70 12.20 10.84 -0.27
N THR A 71 11.71 11.60 0.70
CA THR A 71 10.64 12.58 0.49
C THR A 71 11.12 13.71 -0.43
N GLY A 72 10.19 14.49 -1.00
CA GLY A 72 10.51 15.68 -1.80
C GLY A 72 11.32 16.73 -1.03
N ALA A 73 11.25 16.73 0.30
CA ALA A 73 12.07 17.59 1.17
C ALA A 73 13.48 17.03 1.43
N GLY A 74 13.84 15.87 0.87
CA GLY A 74 15.15 15.24 1.05
C GLY A 74 15.28 14.39 2.32
N THR A 75 14.18 14.05 2.99
CA THR A 75 14.22 13.19 4.19
C THR A 75 14.21 11.73 3.80
N SER A 76 15.27 10.99 4.16
CA SER A 76 15.35 9.55 3.93
C SER A 76 14.53 8.78 4.95
N LEU A 77 13.67 7.89 4.47
CA LEU A 77 12.87 6.96 5.27
C LEU A 77 13.31 5.53 4.96
N SER A 78 13.64 4.77 6.00
CA SER A 78 13.97 3.35 5.87
C SER A 78 12.74 2.55 5.43
N SER A 79 12.97 1.34 4.92
CA SER A 79 11.88 0.40 4.65
C SER A 79 11.09 0.09 5.92
N ARG A 80 9.79 -0.14 5.76
CA ARG A 80 8.84 -0.42 6.84
C ARG A 80 7.73 -1.34 6.34
N THR A 81 7.24 -2.19 7.22
CA THR A 81 6.04 -2.99 6.96
C THR A 81 4.91 -2.50 7.84
N TRP A 82 3.70 -2.43 7.28
CA TRP A 82 2.51 -1.93 7.94
C TRP A 82 1.41 -2.97 7.88
N LEU A 83 0.70 -3.17 8.99
CA LEU A 83 -0.56 -3.89 8.95
C LEU A 83 -1.53 -3.17 8.01
N VAL A 84 -2.38 -3.92 7.32
CA VAL A 84 -3.52 -3.37 6.58
C VAL A 84 -4.79 -3.67 7.36
N ASP A 85 -5.32 -2.67 8.07
CA ASP A 85 -6.50 -2.81 8.94
C ASP A 85 -7.81 -2.93 8.14
N GLY A 86 -7.78 -2.63 6.83
CA GLY A 86 -8.97 -2.68 5.99
C GLY A 86 -8.65 -2.56 4.50
N VAL A 87 -9.45 -3.24 3.67
CA VAL A 87 -9.39 -3.19 2.22
C VAL A 87 -10.80 -2.94 1.70
N GLU A 88 -11.01 -1.81 1.02
CA GLU A 88 -12.33 -1.42 0.49
C GLU A 88 -12.27 -1.24 -1.02
N ALA A 89 -13.27 -1.75 -1.73
CA ALA A 89 -13.42 -1.46 -3.15
C ALA A 89 -13.87 0.00 -3.36
N ARG A 90 -13.31 0.63 -4.39
CA ARG A 90 -13.67 1.95 -4.92
C ARG A 90 -13.88 1.82 -6.43
N ASP A 91 -14.45 2.84 -7.06
CA ASP A 91 -14.85 2.78 -8.48
C ASP A 91 -13.68 2.45 -9.44
N ALA A 92 -12.46 2.89 -9.13
CA ALA A 92 -11.27 2.71 -9.98
C ALA A 92 -10.24 1.68 -9.46
N GLY A 93 -10.51 1.04 -8.31
CA GLY A 93 -9.47 0.31 -7.59
C GLY A 93 -9.85 -0.07 -6.16
N VAL A 94 -8.85 -0.23 -5.29
CA VAL A 94 -9.08 -0.50 -3.87
C VAL A 94 -8.38 0.53 -2.99
N GLU A 95 -8.98 0.82 -1.84
CA GLU A 95 -8.38 1.61 -0.79
C GLU A 95 -7.87 0.69 0.32
N LEU A 96 -6.58 0.81 0.65
CA LEU A 96 -5.96 0.16 1.79
C LEU A 96 -5.96 1.12 2.98
N THR A 97 -6.42 0.63 4.13
CA THR A 97 -6.30 1.30 5.42
C THR A 97 -5.02 0.86 6.10
N ILE A 98 -4.09 1.79 6.31
CA ILE A 98 -2.83 1.48 6.97
C ILE A 98 -3.04 1.39 8.49
N GLY A 99 -2.60 0.28 9.06
CA GLY A 99 -2.65 -0.02 10.49
C GLY A 99 -1.36 0.33 11.22
N VAL A 100 -1.06 -0.45 12.26
CA VAL A 100 0.19 -0.30 13.02
C VAL A 100 1.39 -0.77 12.19
N ARG A 101 2.54 -0.16 12.46
CA ARG A 101 3.80 -0.66 11.90
C ARG A 101 4.16 -1.99 12.54
N VAL A 102 4.60 -2.95 11.73
CA VAL A 102 5.10 -4.25 12.15
C VAL A 102 6.56 -4.37 11.70
N GLY A 103 7.49 -4.43 12.65
CA GLY A 103 8.95 -4.35 12.39
C GLY A 103 9.55 -2.96 12.62
#